data_AF-A0AAU2TQW5-F1
#
_entry.id   AF-A0AAU2TQW5-F1
#
_cell.length_a   1.000
_cell.length_b   1.000
_cell.length_c   1.000
_cell.angle_alpha   90.00
_cell.angle_beta   90.00
_cell.angle_gamma   90.00
#
_symmetry.space_group_name_H-M   'P 1'
#
loop_
_entity.id
_entity.type
_entity.pdbx_description
1 polymer ?
#
loop_
_entity_poly.entity_id
_entity_poly.type
_entity_poly.pdbx_seq_one_letter_code
_entity_poly.pdbx_strand_id
1 'polypeptide(L)'
;MPSLNGEKAVLFGCSAAARVGGAVFVVASDEERLQQLYYRVDAGISAIWRAFRGYDLRESVLADAASANEKLSGEFPPAWLPREFVADYSRLVRKLFGALPAAQSTATGTEFSEIALRAAECLAENVSPARQAVEFEQACQEDAARILSGDGPVEESAVREIRKRSGAWALEYQRLVRPR
;
A
#
# COMPACT_ATOMS: atom_id res chain seq x y z
N MET A 1 13.92 5.42 12.41
CA MET A 1 12.50 5.73 12.15
C MET A 1 11.74 5.73 13.47
N PRO A 2 10.89 6.73 13.77
CA PRO A 2 10.06 6.71 14.98
C PRO A 2 9.14 5.47 14.99
N SER A 3 8.86 4.91 16.17
CA SER A 3 8.00 3.73 16.32
C SER A 3 6.54 4.12 16.05
N LEU A 4 5.99 3.68 14.91
CA LEU A 4 4.59 3.87 14.55
C LEU A 4 3.80 2.62 14.96
N ASN A 5 2.79 2.78 15.83
CA ASN A 5 1.94 1.70 16.34
C ASN A 5 0.46 2.07 16.21
N GLY A 6 -0.44 1.08 16.32
CA GLY A 6 -1.89 1.29 16.31
C GLY A 6 -2.36 2.03 15.06
N GLU A 7 -3.13 3.10 15.25
CA GLU A 7 -3.64 3.96 14.17
C GLU A 7 -2.55 4.46 13.20
N LYS A 8 -1.40 4.88 13.73
CA LYS A 8 -0.27 5.37 12.93
C LYS A 8 0.33 4.27 12.08
N ALA A 9 0.44 3.05 12.61
CA ALA A 9 0.91 1.90 11.85
C ALA A 9 -0.07 1.55 10.72
N VAL A 10 -1.38 1.58 10.98
CA VAL A 10 -2.40 1.29 9.96
C VAL A 10 -2.38 2.34 8.84
N LEU A 11 -2.28 3.63 9.16
CA LEU A 11 -2.17 4.69 8.14
C LEU A 11 -0.86 4.60 7.35
N PHE A 12 0.24 4.25 8.01
CA PHE A 12 1.51 3.97 7.35
C PHE A 12 1.38 2.78 6.39
N GLY A 13 0.71 1.69 6.82
CA GLY A 13 0.40 0.53 6.00
C GLY A 13 -0.50 0.86 4.80
N CYS A 14 -1.52 1.71 4.98
CA CYS A 14 -2.35 2.21 3.87
C CYS A 14 -1.49 2.97 2.85
N SER A 15 -0.57 3.81 3.35
CA SER A 15 0.35 4.57 2.51
C SER A 15 1.27 3.66 1.71
N ALA A 16 1.87 2.65 2.37
CA ALA A 16 2.72 1.65 1.72
C ALA A 16 1.95 0.83 0.65
N ALA A 17 0.77 0.32 1.00
CA ALA A 17 -0.07 -0.43 0.07
C ALA A 17 -0.48 0.40 -1.15
N ALA A 18 -0.84 1.68 -0.96
CA ALA A 18 -1.20 2.58 -2.06
C ALA A 18 -0.01 2.85 -3.00
N ARG A 19 1.19 3.09 -2.44
CA ARG A 19 2.41 3.32 -3.24
C ARG A 19 2.77 2.12 -4.10
N VAL A 20 3.00 0.98 -3.46
CA VAL A 20 3.37 -0.28 -4.13
C VAL A 20 2.26 -0.72 -5.10
N GLY A 21 1.01 -0.49 -4.72
CA GLY A 21 -0.16 -0.71 -5.58
C GLY A 21 -0.15 0.09 -6.87
N GLY A 22 0.54 1.25 -6.92
CA GLY A 22 0.70 2.02 -8.15
C GLY A 22 1.34 1.22 -9.29
N ALA A 23 2.38 0.43 -9.01
CA ALA A 23 3.00 -0.45 -9.99
C ALA A 23 2.06 -1.58 -10.43
N VAL A 24 1.31 -2.17 -9.50
CA VAL A 24 0.31 -3.20 -9.80
C VAL A 24 -0.81 -2.64 -10.68
N PHE A 25 -1.31 -1.45 -10.36
CA PHE A 25 -2.38 -0.76 -11.09
C PHE A 25 -2.04 -0.54 -12.56
N VAL A 26 -0.88 0.07 -12.85
CA VAL A 26 -0.55 0.45 -14.23
C VAL A 26 -0.38 -0.79 -15.10
N VAL A 27 0.13 -1.88 -14.53
CA VAL A 27 0.30 -3.14 -15.24
C VAL A 27 -1.03 -3.86 -15.42
N ALA A 28 -1.84 -3.97 -14.37
CA ALA A 28 -3.17 -4.58 -14.41
C ALA A 28 -4.15 -3.87 -15.36
N SER A 29 -3.90 -2.59 -15.68
CA SER A 29 -4.78 -1.79 -16.55
C SER A 29 -4.85 -2.28 -18.01
N ASP A 30 -3.98 -3.21 -18.42
CA ASP A 30 -4.04 -3.81 -19.76
C ASP A 30 -5.06 -4.96 -19.86
N GLU A 31 -5.62 -5.40 -18.73
CA GLU A 31 -6.55 -6.53 -18.68
C GLU A 31 -7.70 -6.22 -17.73
N GLU A 32 -8.91 -6.19 -18.29
CA GLU A 32 -10.11 -5.70 -17.60
C GLU A 32 -10.36 -6.45 -16.29
N ARG A 33 -10.16 -7.78 -16.27
CA ARG A 33 -10.44 -8.59 -15.09
C ARG A 33 -9.44 -8.32 -13.96
N LEU A 34 -8.14 -8.22 -14.25
CA LEU A 34 -7.12 -7.84 -13.27
C LEU A 34 -7.32 -6.40 -12.78
N GLN A 35 -7.73 -5.49 -13.65
CA GLN A 35 -8.05 -4.12 -13.29
C GLN A 35 -9.25 -4.05 -12.31
N GLN A 36 -10.32 -4.81 -12.59
CA GLN A 36 -11.48 -4.91 -11.70
C GLN A 36 -11.09 -5.49 -10.32
N LEU A 37 -10.23 -6.51 -10.29
CA LEU A 37 -9.70 -7.04 -9.03
C LEU A 37 -8.90 -5.99 -8.27
N TYR A 38 -8.01 -5.27 -8.94
CA TYR A 38 -7.25 -4.18 -8.32
C TYR A 38 -8.17 -3.10 -7.73
N TYR A 39 -9.20 -2.67 -8.47
CA TYR A 39 -10.12 -1.65 -7.97
C TYR A 39 -10.90 -2.07 -6.72
N ARG A 40 -11.22 -3.36 -6.57
CA ARG A 40 -11.83 -3.89 -5.35
C ARG A 40 -10.87 -3.87 -4.17
N VAL A 41 -9.59 -4.18 -4.39
CA VAL A 41 -8.55 -4.03 -3.37
C VAL A 41 -8.39 -2.57 -2.95
N ASP A 42 -8.28 -1.67 -3.93
CA ASP A 42 -8.15 -0.22 -3.68
C ASP A 42 -9.38 0.36 -2.97
N ALA A 43 -10.58 -0.14 -3.26
CA ALA A 43 -11.80 0.24 -2.55
C ALA A 43 -11.72 -0.09 -1.05
N GLY A 44 -11.16 -1.25 -0.69
CA GLY A 44 -10.89 -1.64 0.70
C GLY A 44 -9.91 -0.69 1.39
N ILE A 45 -8.76 -0.41 0.75
CA ILE A 45 -7.76 0.55 1.27
C ILE A 45 -8.37 1.95 1.42
N SER A 46 -9.14 2.39 0.42
CA SER A 46 -9.85 3.67 0.43
C SER A 46 -10.91 3.76 1.53
N ALA A 47 -11.58 2.65 1.87
CA ALA A 47 -12.51 2.59 2.98
C ALA A 47 -11.80 2.79 4.33
N ILE A 48 -10.62 2.20 4.52
CA ILE A 48 -9.81 2.40 5.73
C ILE A 48 -9.41 3.88 5.88
N TRP A 49 -8.92 4.50 4.80
CA TRP A 49 -8.62 5.94 4.81
C TRP A 49 -9.83 6.80 5.22
N ARG A 50 -11.04 6.43 4.78
CA ARG A 50 -12.28 7.13 5.13
C ARG A 50 -12.66 6.87 6.59
N ALA A 51 -12.38 5.68 7.13
CA ALA A 51 -12.65 5.36 8.52
C ALA A 51 -11.92 6.29 9.49
N PHE A 52 -10.65 6.62 9.20
CA PHE A 52 -9.88 7.62 9.94
C PHE A 52 -10.41 9.06 9.82
N ARG A 53 -11.43 9.29 9.01
CA ARG A 53 -12.14 10.57 8.88
C ARG A 53 -13.58 10.49 9.42
N GLY A 54 -13.88 9.46 10.22
CA GLY A 54 -15.17 9.28 10.89
C GLY A 54 -16.25 8.60 10.06
N TYR A 55 -15.90 7.99 8.93
CA TYR A 55 -16.86 7.21 8.13
C TYR A 55 -16.93 5.76 8.62
N ASP A 56 -18.09 5.12 8.51
CA ASP A 56 -18.23 3.72 8.87
C ASP A 56 -17.43 2.80 7.94
N LEU A 57 -16.67 1.89 8.55
CA LEU A 57 -15.94 0.84 7.84
C LEU A 57 -16.80 -0.43 7.75
N ARG A 58 -17.35 -0.70 6.57
CA ARG A 58 -18.18 -1.89 6.34
C ARG A 58 -17.33 -3.14 6.18
N GLU A 59 -17.59 -4.15 7.00
CA GLU A 59 -16.89 -5.45 6.94
C GLU A 59 -17.01 -6.12 5.58
N SER A 60 -18.17 -6.00 4.91
CA SER A 60 -18.38 -6.59 3.58
C SER A 60 -17.45 -6.01 2.52
N VAL A 61 -17.06 -4.73 2.62
CA VAL A 61 -16.09 -4.10 1.71
C VAL A 61 -14.69 -4.66 1.95
N LEU A 62 -14.30 -4.86 3.22
CA LEU A 62 -13.02 -5.46 3.56
C LEU A 62 -12.93 -6.92 3.12
N ALA A 63 -14.00 -7.70 3.31
CA ALA A 63 -14.06 -9.09 2.88
C ALA A 63 -13.97 -9.22 1.34
N ASP A 64 -14.69 -8.35 0.61
CA ASP A 64 -14.65 -8.30 -0.85
C ASP A 64 -13.24 -7.93 -1.38
N ALA A 65 -12.60 -6.95 -0.75
CA ALA A 65 -11.24 -6.52 -1.04
C ALA A 65 -10.20 -7.61 -0.71
N ALA A 66 -10.36 -8.32 0.41
CA ALA A 66 -9.47 -9.43 0.79
C ALA A 66 -9.54 -10.57 -0.24
N SER A 67 -10.76 -10.97 -0.65
CA SER A 67 -10.94 -11.98 -1.71
C SER A 67 -10.37 -11.51 -3.05
N ALA A 68 -10.55 -10.22 -3.38
CA ALA A 68 -9.97 -9.66 -4.60
C ALA A 68 -8.44 -9.67 -4.56
N ASN A 69 -7.82 -9.39 -3.41
CA ASN A 69 -6.36 -9.42 -3.24
C ASN A 69 -5.78 -10.82 -3.41
N GLU A 70 -6.46 -11.86 -2.89
CA GLU A 70 -6.07 -13.25 -3.09
C GLU A 70 -6.12 -13.64 -4.57
N LYS A 71 -7.22 -13.33 -5.25
CA LYS A 71 -7.39 -13.60 -6.69
C LYS A 71 -6.38 -12.83 -7.53
N LEU A 72 -6.21 -11.53 -7.28
CA LEU A 72 -5.25 -10.70 -7.97
C LEU A 72 -3.85 -11.28 -7.86
N SER A 73 -3.43 -11.68 -6.66
CA SER A 73 -2.12 -12.29 -6.45
C SER A 73 -1.94 -13.65 -7.12
N GLY A 74 -2.99 -14.47 -7.18
CA GLY A 74 -2.95 -15.80 -7.79
C GLY A 74 -3.00 -15.78 -9.31
N GLU A 75 -3.59 -14.73 -9.88
CA GLU A 75 -3.87 -14.63 -11.32
C GLU A 75 -2.95 -13.67 -12.06
N PHE A 76 -2.11 -12.90 -11.35
CA PHE A 76 -1.20 -11.94 -11.97
C PHE A 76 -0.17 -12.64 -12.86
N PRO A 77 -0.05 -12.27 -14.16
CA PRO A 77 0.92 -12.89 -15.04
C PRO A 77 2.36 -12.56 -14.62
N PRO A 78 3.24 -13.57 -14.41
CA PRO A 78 4.62 -13.33 -13.99
C PRO A 78 5.49 -12.64 -15.05
N ALA A 79 5.02 -12.61 -16.31
CA ALA A 79 5.68 -11.89 -17.39
C ALA A 79 5.49 -10.37 -17.29
N TRP A 80 4.54 -9.89 -16.49
CA TRP A 80 4.19 -8.47 -16.41
C TRP A 80 4.79 -7.78 -15.19
N LEU A 81 4.85 -8.48 -14.06
CA LEU A 81 5.58 -8.09 -12.86
C LEU A 81 6.22 -9.32 -12.21
N PRO A 82 7.34 -9.15 -11.50
CA PRO A 82 7.93 -10.23 -10.71
C PRO A 82 6.91 -10.83 -9.74
N ARG A 83 6.91 -12.16 -9.61
CA ARG A 83 5.93 -12.86 -8.76
C ARG A 83 6.08 -12.45 -7.30
N GLU A 84 7.31 -12.32 -6.83
CA GLU A 84 7.67 -11.94 -5.47
C GLU A 84 7.17 -10.53 -5.16
N PHE A 85 7.26 -9.60 -6.12
CA PHE A 85 6.72 -8.25 -5.98
C PHE A 85 5.20 -8.27 -5.73
N VAL A 86 4.45 -8.99 -6.57
CA VAL A 86 2.99 -9.11 -6.42
C VAL A 86 2.63 -9.82 -5.12
N ALA A 87 3.41 -10.82 -4.71
CA ALA A 87 3.22 -11.52 -3.44
C ALA A 87 3.45 -10.61 -2.22
N ASP A 88 4.45 -9.73 -2.25
CA ASP A 88 4.70 -8.76 -1.18
C ASP A 88 3.65 -7.64 -1.17
N TYR A 89 3.15 -7.17 -2.32
CA TYR A 89 1.97 -6.31 -2.37
C TYR A 89 0.76 -6.99 -1.71
N SER A 90 0.47 -8.24 -2.06
CA SER A 90 -0.63 -9.00 -1.46
C SER A 90 -0.42 -9.22 0.05
N ARG A 91 0.82 -9.37 0.50
CA ARG A 91 1.18 -9.46 1.92
C ARG A 91 0.94 -8.13 2.65
N LEU A 92 1.29 -6.99 2.04
CA LEU A 92 0.97 -5.66 2.59
C LEU A 92 -0.54 -5.50 2.82
N VAL A 93 -1.34 -5.81 1.81
CA VAL A 93 -2.80 -5.69 1.87
C VAL A 93 -3.40 -6.59 2.95
N ARG A 94 -3.00 -7.88 2.98
CA ARG A 94 -3.47 -8.82 4.03
C ARG A 94 -3.10 -8.34 5.42
N LYS A 95 -1.87 -7.88 5.61
CA LYS A 95 -1.40 -7.38 6.91
C LYS A 95 -2.16 -6.13 7.33
N LEU A 96 -2.43 -5.22 6.38
CA LEU A 96 -3.22 -4.03 6.62
C LEU A 96 -4.65 -4.36 7.06
N PHE A 97 -5.30 -5.30 6.38
CA PHE A 97 -6.66 -5.71 6.75
C PHE A 97 -6.71 -6.46 8.07
N GLY A 98 -5.72 -7.31 8.34
CA GLY A 98 -5.58 -8.00 9.63
C GLY A 98 -5.18 -7.08 10.80
N ALA A 99 -4.75 -5.85 10.52
CA ALA A 99 -4.41 -4.85 11.53
C ALA A 99 -5.65 -4.08 12.04
N LEU A 100 -6.85 -4.43 11.61
CA LEU A 100 -8.10 -3.77 12.02
C LEU A 100 -8.85 -4.62 13.07
N PRO A 101 -9.52 -3.98 14.05
CA PRO A 101 -9.66 -2.53 14.25
C PRO A 101 -8.35 -1.89 14.76
N ALA A 102 -8.03 -0.69 14.25
CA ALA A 102 -6.74 -0.04 14.48
C ALA A 102 -6.39 0.19 15.96
N ALA A 103 -7.41 0.44 16.80
CA ALA A 103 -7.25 0.64 18.24
C ALA A 103 -6.76 -0.60 19.00
N GLN A 104 -6.94 -1.80 18.43
CA GLN A 104 -6.53 -3.08 19.03
C GLN A 104 -5.33 -3.70 18.29
N SER A 105 -4.80 -2.98 17.30
CA SER A 105 -3.76 -3.48 16.42
C SER A 105 -2.42 -3.59 17.13
N THR A 106 -1.77 -4.74 17.00
CA THR A 106 -0.37 -4.93 17.36
C THR A 106 0.59 -4.71 16.20
N ALA A 107 0.07 -4.36 15.02
CA ALA A 107 0.88 -4.09 13.84
C ALA A 107 1.77 -2.86 14.06
N THR A 108 2.98 -2.93 13.53
CA THR A 108 3.98 -1.87 13.63
C THR A 108 4.33 -1.31 12.25
N GLY A 109 4.74 -0.04 12.23
CA GLY A 109 5.24 0.60 11.00
C GLY A 109 6.46 -0.12 10.42
N THR A 110 7.32 -0.71 11.27
CA THR A 110 8.48 -1.51 10.84
C THR A 110 8.07 -2.68 9.97
N GLU A 111 7.03 -3.42 10.36
CA GLU A 111 6.58 -4.56 9.58
C GLU A 111 6.06 -4.18 8.20
N PHE A 112 5.34 -3.06 8.09
CA PHE A 112 4.89 -2.54 6.79
C PHE A 112 6.08 -2.03 5.97
N SER A 113 7.04 -1.36 6.62
CA SER A 113 8.27 -0.85 6.01
C SER A 113 9.10 -1.97 5.39
N GLU A 114 9.34 -3.06 6.13
CA GLU A 114 10.09 -4.22 5.66
C GLU A 114 9.44 -4.87 4.43
N ILE A 115 8.12 -5.08 4.43
CA ILE A 115 7.44 -5.70 3.28
C ILE A 115 7.51 -4.77 2.06
N ALA A 116 7.32 -3.47 2.23
CA ALA A 116 7.38 -2.51 1.12
C ALA A 116 8.80 -2.36 0.55
N LEU A 117 9.83 -2.41 1.39
CA LEU A 117 11.23 -2.41 0.94
C LEU A 117 11.57 -3.67 0.15
N ARG A 118 11.16 -4.86 0.61
CA ARG A 118 11.35 -6.10 -0.18
C ARG A 118 10.67 -6.03 -1.54
N ALA A 119 9.47 -5.45 -1.61
CA ALA A 119 8.80 -5.22 -2.89
C ALA A 119 9.62 -4.26 -3.78
N ALA A 120 10.13 -3.17 -3.23
CA ALA A 120 10.96 -2.21 -3.96
C ALA A 120 12.29 -2.83 -4.45
N GLU A 121 12.95 -3.63 -3.62
CA GLU A 121 14.16 -4.40 -3.97
C GLU A 121 13.89 -5.34 -5.14
N CYS A 122 12.80 -6.11 -5.06
CA CYS A 122 12.39 -7.00 -6.13
C CYS A 122 12.16 -6.27 -7.46
N LEU A 123 11.51 -5.10 -7.44
CA LEU A 123 11.39 -4.27 -8.64
C LEU A 123 12.75 -3.79 -9.16
N ALA A 124 13.61 -3.28 -8.28
CA ALA A 124 14.90 -2.73 -8.68
C ALA A 124 15.81 -3.77 -9.36
N GLU A 125 15.73 -5.02 -8.92
CA GLU A 125 16.49 -6.14 -9.47
C GLU A 125 15.93 -6.64 -10.82
N ASN A 126 14.62 -6.60 -11.01
CA ASN A 126 13.95 -7.30 -12.11
C ASN A 126 13.35 -6.38 -13.18
N VAL A 127 13.21 -5.08 -12.91
CA VAL A 127 12.59 -4.10 -13.80
C VAL A 127 13.59 -2.97 -14.05
N SER A 128 14.21 -2.94 -15.23
CA SER A 128 15.35 -2.04 -15.51
C SER A 128 15.07 -0.55 -15.24
N PRO A 129 13.88 0.02 -15.53
CA PRO A 129 13.60 1.41 -15.18
C PRO A 129 13.42 1.66 -13.67
N ALA A 130 13.21 0.61 -12.88
CA ALA A 130 12.91 0.68 -11.45
C ALA A 130 14.14 0.56 -10.53
N ARG A 131 15.37 0.72 -11.05
CA ARG A 131 16.61 0.62 -10.25
C ARG A 131 16.64 1.51 -9.00
N GLN A 132 15.94 2.64 -9.05
CA GLN A 132 15.85 3.60 -7.93
C GLN A 132 14.69 3.31 -6.97
N ALA A 133 13.94 2.22 -7.16
CA ALA A 133 12.75 1.92 -6.36
C ALA A 133 13.04 1.82 -4.86
N VAL A 134 14.20 1.28 -4.47
CA VAL A 134 14.60 1.13 -3.06
C VAL A 134 14.81 2.49 -2.41
N GLU A 135 15.66 3.34 -3.00
CA GLU A 135 15.94 4.70 -2.49
C GLU A 135 14.65 5.55 -2.45
N PHE A 136 13.81 5.43 -3.48
CA PHE A 136 12.53 6.10 -3.53
C PHE A 136 11.58 5.64 -2.40
N GLU A 137 11.48 4.33 -2.17
CA GLU A 137 10.62 3.79 -1.12
C GLU A 137 11.12 4.19 0.27
N GLN A 138 12.42 4.19 0.51
CA GLN A 138 13.02 4.70 1.76
C GLN A 138 12.63 6.16 2.00
N ALA A 139 12.78 7.04 0.99
CA ALA A 139 12.38 8.44 1.11
C ALA A 139 10.88 8.60 1.39
N CYS A 140 10.03 7.79 0.76
CA CYS A 140 8.59 7.78 1.01
C CYS A 140 8.26 7.35 2.45
N GLN A 141 8.97 6.34 2.98
CA GLN A 141 8.78 5.86 4.35
C GLN A 141 9.22 6.89 5.38
N GLU A 142 10.34 7.58 5.15
CA GLU A 142 10.80 8.66 6.02
C GLU A 142 9.81 9.82 6.05
N ASP A 143 9.33 10.25 4.90
CA ASP A 143 8.29 11.29 4.80
C ASP A 143 6.99 10.86 5.48
N ALA A 144 6.54 9.63 5.25
CA ALA A 144 5.33 9.10 5.87
C ALA A 144 5.45 9.04 7.39
N ALA A 145 6.60 8.57 7.90
CA ALA A 145 6.89 8.54 9.32
C ALA A 145 6.95 9.94 9.92
N ARG A 146 7.46 10.94 9.18
CA ARG A 146 7.47 12.34 9.61
C ARG A 146 6.06 12.92 9.72
N ILE A 147 5.21 12.68 8.71
CA ILE A 147 3.81 13.17 8.71
C ILE A 147 3.01 12.55 9.86
N LEU A 148 3.25 11.26 10.16
CA LEU A 148 2.55 10.53 11.21
C LEU A 148 3.24 10.62 12.58
N SER A 149 4.39 11.30 12.66
CA SER A 149 5.11 11.52 13.90
C SER A 149 4.37 12.52 14.78
N GLY A 150 4.46 12.33 16.09
CA GLY A 150 3.75 13.12 17.08
C GLY A 150 3.27 12.22 18.21
N ASP A 151 2.96 12.81 19.35
CA ASP A 151 2.37 12.11 20.48
C ASP A 151 0.84 12.16 20.40
N GLY A 152 0.18 11.11 20.90
CA GLY A 152 -1.29 11.04 20.93
C GLY A 152 -1.96 10.56 19.64
N PRO A 153 -3.30 10.71 19.55
CA PRO A 153 -4.12 10.25 18.42
C PRO A 153 -3.75 10.92 17.09
N VAL A 154 -4.11 10.30 15.98
CA VAL A 154 -3.83 10.90 14.66
C VAL A 154 -4.82 12.00 14.33
N GLU A 155 -4.30 13.20 14.03
CA GLU A 155 -5.12 14.32 13.58
C GLU A 155 -5.64 14.14 12.14
N GLU A 156 -6.84 14.65 11.84
CA GLU A 156 -7.40 14.60 10.48
C GLU A 156 -6.50 15.31 9.45
N SER A 157 -5.79 16.36 9.87
CA SER A 157 -4.79 17.09 9.06
C SER A 157 -3.70 16.15 8.55
N ALA A 158 -3.13 15.33 9.43
CA ALA A 158 -2.12 14.33 9.11
C ALA A 158 -2.67 13.26 8.18
N VAL A 159 -3.89 12.74 8.43
CA VAL A 159 -4.57 11.76 7.56
C VAL A 159 -4.72 12.29 6.12
N ARG A 160 -5.13 13.56 5.97
CA ARG A 160 -5.30 14.19 4.66
C ARG A 160 -3.96 14.35 3.95
N GLU A 161 -2.93 14.80 4.66
CA GLU A 161 -1.61 15.02 4.08
C GLU A 161 -0.96 13.70 3.65
N ILE A 162 -0.97 12.67 4.51
CA ILE A 162 -0.39 11.38 4.13
C ILE A 162 -1.11 10.77 2.92
N ARG A 163 -2.46 10.83 2.87
CA ARG A 163 -3.23 10.32 1.74
C ARG A 163 -2.87 11.04 0.44
N LYS A 164 -2.71 12.37 0.49
CA LYS A 164 -2.31 13.19 -0.66
C LYS A 164 -0.92 12.80 -1.15
N ARG A 165 0.04 12.64 -0.23
CA ARG A 165 1.41 12.21 -0.56
C ARG A 165 1.44 10.80 -1.13
N SER A 166 0.67 9.86 -0.55
CA SER A 166 0.53 8.48 -1.08
C SER A 166 0.06 8.46 -2.52
N GLY A 167 -0.90 9.33 -2.90
CA GLY A 167 -1.36 9.45 -4.28
C GLY A 167 -0.24 9.89 -5.24
N ALA A 168 0.55 10.90 -4.85
CA ALA A 168 1.68 11.35 -5.65
C ALA A 168 2.77 10.26 -5.78
N TRP A 169 3.09 9.58 -4.68
CA TRP A 169 4.08 8.50 -4.68
C TRP A 169 3.64 7.28 -5.49
N ALA A 170 2.34 6.94 -5.48
CA ALA A 170 1.80 5.88 -6.33
C ALA A 170 2.00 6.18 -7.82
N LEU A 171 1.87 7.44 -8.25
CA LEU A 171 2.16 7.85 -9.63
C LEU A 171 3.63 7.66 -10.01
N GLU A 172 4.56 7.85 -9.08
CA GLU A 172 5.97 7.56 -9.35
C GLU A 172 6.22 6.05 -9.51
N TYR A 173 5.62 5.22 -8.66
CA TYR A 173 5.65 3.75 -8.84
C TYR A 173 5.11 3.31 -10.20
N GLN A 174 4.05 3.96 -10.71
CA GLN A 174 3.55 3.71 -12.06
C GLN A 174 4.63 4.00 -13.12
N ARG A 175 5.35 5.11 -12.99
CA ARG A 175 6.41 5.51 -13.94
C ARG A 175 7.65 4.61 -13.87
N LEU A 176 7.97 4.05 -12.71
CA LEU A 176 9.08 3.10 -12.56
C LEU A 176 8.85 1.81 -13.34
N VAL A 177 7.59 1.42 -13.57
CA VAL A 177 7.25 0.18 -14.30
C VAL A 177 6.83 0.46 -15.74
N ARG A 178 6.18 1.61 -15.98
CA ARG A 178 5.85 2.12 -17.33
C ARG A 178 6.40 3.54 -17.50
N PRO A 179 7.69 3.69 -17.83
CA PRO A 179 8.24 4.98 -18.21
C PRO A 179 7.52 5.48 -19.47
N ARG A 180 7.18 6.78 -19.48
CA ARG A 180 6.58 7.44 -20.65
C ARG A 180 7.60 7.66 -21.76
#